data_AF-A0A1M6NTW9-F1
#
_entry.id   AF-A0A1M6NTW9-F1
#
_cell.length_a   1.000
_cell.length_b   1.000
_cell.length_c   1.000
_cell.angle_alpha   90.00
_cell.angle_beta   90.00
_cell.angle_gamma   90.00
#
_symmetry.space_group_name_H-M   'P 1'
#
loop_
_entity.id
_entity.type
_entity.pdbx_description
1 polymer ?
#
loop_
_entity_poly.entity_id
_entity_poly.type
_entity_poly.pdbx_seq_one_letter_code
_entity_poly.pdbx_strand_id
1 'polypeptide(L)' 'MRSLSLILLLAGGAGVLGTFAMALSGDTPGATRMAGIAASALILGMILHRR' A
#
# COMPACT_ATOMS: atom_id res chain seq x y z
N MET A 1 4.37 -0.11 -19.12
CA MET A 1 4.01 -0.74 -17.84
C MET A 1 4.84 -0.26 -16.64
N ARG A 2 6.13 0.06 -16.82
CA ARG A 2 7.02 0.49 -15.71
C ARG A 2 6.59 1.73 -14.93
N SER A 3 6.06 2.77 -15.59
CA SER A 3 5.62 3.98 -14.87
C SER A 3 4.41 3.68 -13.96
N LEU A 4 3.44 2.92 -14.45
CA LEU A 4 2.27 2.51 -13.65
C LEU A 4 2.68 1.65 -12.45
N SER A 5 3.63 0.71 -12.62
CA SER A 5 4.11 -0.10 -11.49
C SER A 5 4.81 0.73 -10.43
N LEU A 6 5.62 1.72 -10.82
CA LEU A 6 6.27 2.62 -9.86
C LEU A 6 5.26 3.43 -9.07
N ILE A 7 4.21 3.96 -9.71
CA ILE A 7 3.12 4.68 -9.02
C ILE A 7 2.41 3.77 -8.01
N LEU A 8 2.08 2.54 -8.41
CA LEU A 8 1.43 1.56 -7.53
C LEU A 8 2.32 1.16 -6.35
N LEU A 9 3.62 0.98 -6.57
CA LEU A 9 4.58 0.67 -5.51
C LEU A 9 4.74 1.84 -4.52
N LEU A 10 4.81 3.08 -5.03
CA LEU A 10 4.86 4.29 -4.20
C LEU A 10 3.58 4.47 -3.38
N ALA A 11 2.41 4.28 -4.00
CA ALA A 11 1.12 4.35 -3.33
C ALA A 11 0.99 3.26 -2.25
N GLY A 12 1.40 2.04 -2.56
CA GLY A 12 1.46 0.93 -1.61
C GLY A 12 2.38 1.21 -0.43
N GLY A 13 3.58 1.76 -0.67
CA GLY A 13 4.50 2.18 0.38
C GLY A 13 3.93 3.29 1.27
N ALA A 14 3.29 4.30 0.68
CA ALA A 14 2.60 5.36 1.43
C ALA A 14 1.44 4.82 2.27
N GLY A 15 0.71 3.83 1.75
CA GLY A 15 -0.35 3.13 2.50
C GLY A 15 0.16 2.38 3.73
N VAL A 16 1.38 1.83 3.70
CA VAL A 16 2.02 1.21 4.87
C VAL A 16 2.33 2.25 5.94
N LEU A 17 2.87 3.42 5.57
CA LEU A 17 3.13 4.52 6.51
C LEU A 17 1.84 5.01 7.18
N GLY A 18 0.77 5.17 6.39
CA GLY A 18 -0.52 5.57 6.93
C GLY A 18 -1.17 4.50 7.82
N THR A 19 -1.00 3.21 7.49
CA THR A 19 -1.40 2.09 8.36
C THR A 19 -0.70 2.18 9.71
N PHE A 20 0.61 2.47 9.71
CA PHE A 20 1.40 2.61 10.93
C PHE A 20 0.93 3.80 11.78
N ALA A 21 0.63 4.94 11.14
CA ALA A 21 0.08 6.11 11.82
C ALA A 21 -1.29 5.81 12.48
N MET A 22 -2.19 5.10 11.78
CA MET A 22 -3.49 4.71 12.34
C MET A 22 -3.38 3.66 13.45
N ALA A 23 -2.42 2.74 13.33
CA ALA A 23 -2.15 1.77 14.39
C ALA A 23 -1.63 2.46 15.66
N LEU A 24 -0.77 3.48 15.51
CA LEU A 24 -0.28 4.30 16.62
C LEU A 24 -1.38 5.15 17.27
N SER A 25 -2.39 5.59 16.52
CA SER A 25 -3.53 6.32 17.07
C SER A 25 -4.58 5.42 17.73
N GLY A 26 -4.37 4.10 17.74
CA GLY A 26 -5.30 3.12 18.31
C GLY A 26 -6.51 2.78 17.41
N ASP A 27 -6.57 3.34 16.19
CA ASP A 27 -7.62 3.01 15.21
C ASP A 27 -7.23 1.71 14.47
N THR A 28 -7.37 0.59 15.18
CA THR A 28 -7.06 -0.73 14.62
C THR A 28 -7.95 -1.09 13.42
N PRO A 29 -9.29 -0.82 13.39
CA PRO A 29 -10.09 -1.09 12.19
C PRO A 29 -9.70 -0.24 10.97
N GLY A 30 -9.34 1.03 11.18
CA GLY A 30 -8.79 1.91 10.14
C GLY A 30 -7.47 1.39 9.60
N ALA A 31 -6.55 1.03 10.50
CA ALA A 31 -5.25 0.46 10.14
C ALA A 31 -5.39 -0.82 9.31
N THR A 32 -6.26 -1.76 9.69
CA THR A 32 -6.43 -3.02 8.94
C THR A 32 -6.94 -2.78 7.52
N ARG A 33 -7.85 -1.80 7.34
CA ARG A 33 -8.35 -1.41 6.01
C ARG A 33 -7.25 -0.79 5.16
N MET A 34 -6.47 0.14 5.72
CA MET A 34 -5.32 0.72 5.01
C MET A 34 -4.25 -0.31 4.68
N ALA A 35 -3.98 -1.26 5.57
CA ALA A 35 -3.04 -2.35 5.33
C ALA A 35 -3.43 -3.19 4.11
N GLY A 36 -4.73 -3.52 4.00
CA GLY A 36 -5.26 -4.28 2.86
C GLY A 36 -5.14 -3.53 1.53
N ILE A 37 -5.43 -2.23 1.53
CA ILE A 37 -5.28 -1.36 0.34
C ILE A 37 -3.81 -1.25 -0.07
N ALA A 38 -2.92 -1.01 0.90
CA ALA A 38 -1.48 -0.91 0.71
C ALA A 38 -0.91 -2.21 0.13
N ALA A 39 -1.27 -3.36 0.70
CA ALA A 39 -0.84 -4.67 0.23
C ALA A 39 -1.32 -4.94 -1.20
N SER A 40 -2.57 -4.63 -1.53
CA SER A 40 -3.12 -4.82 -2.88
C SER A 40 -2.39 -3.98 -3.92
N ALA A 41 -2.08 -2.72 -3.59
CA ALA A 41 -1.31 -1.84 -4.47
C ALA A 41 0.13 -2.34 -4.69
N LEU A 42 0.81 -2.80 -3.63
CA LEU A 42 2.16 -3.37 -3.73
C LEU A 42 2.19 -4.65 -4.59
N ILE A 43 1.24 -5.56 -4.38
CA ILE A 43 1.15 -6.81 -5.14
C ILE A 43 0.89 -6.50 -6.62
N LEU A 44 -0.09 -5.65 -6.92
CA LEU A 44 -0.42 -5.30 -8.31
C LEU A 44 0.74 -4.56 -8.98
N GLY A 45 1.38 -3.63 -8.27
CA GLY A 45 2.58 -2.93 -8.72
C GLY A 45 3.73 -3.89 -9.03
N MET A 46 3.96 -4.87 -8.17
CA MET A 46 5.01 -5.87 -8.38
C MET A 46 4.73 -6.81 -9.55
N ILE A 47 3.47 -7.24 -9.74
CA ILE A 47 3.06 -8.04 -10.91
C ILE A 47 3.27 -7.26 -12.21
N LEU A 48 2.85 -5.99 -12.24
CA LEU A 48 3.05 -5.11 -13.40
C LEU A 48 4.51 -4.76 -13.65
N HIS A 49 5.36 -4.75 -12.62
CA HIS A 49 6.78 -4.49 -12.77
C HIS A 49 7.53 -5.65 -13.42
N ARG A 50 7.06 -6.89 -13.21
CA ARG A 50 7.64 -8.11 -13.78
C ARG A 50 7.19 -8.40 -15.21
N ARG A 51 6.13 -7.74 -15.70
CA ARG A 51 5.65 -7.83 -17.09
C ARG A 51 6.19 -6.70 -17.94
#